data_AF-A0A3E0NJ91-F1
#
_entry.id   AF-A0A3E0NJ91-F1
#
_cell.length_a   1.000
_cell.length_b   1.000
_cell.length_c   1.000
_cell.angle_alpha   90.00
_cell.angle_beta   90.00
_cell.angle_gamma   90.00
#
_symmetry.space_group_name_H-M   'P 1'
#
loop_
_entity.id
_entity.type
_entity.pdbx_description
1 polymer ?
#
loop_
_entity_poly.entity_id
_entity_poly.type
_entity_poly.pdbx_seq_one_letter_code
_entity_poly.pdbx_strand_id
1 'polypeptide(L)'
;MSARSAVRAARLLPTAILVATGLLAQTTNVLDTEIEHPGTIEPVPALVVTNAQGFRLSFVRRGDASVVGLFELSRRPELLDAERGVELVFPDGSRRQTARLDGSISWLEFPLWDGRGAAEDAPLRDLMEIPTIEVAYFLEGGGYKSTVFELDGLAAAAAATYSIPETVAPEARRAAAVRRQLLDDAAVRCSELKRRRREECLEAVRSCAAAAESALQGGAAADPEQGALRECLTESGG
;
A
#
# COMPACT_ATOMS: atom_id res chain seq x y z
N MET A 1 66.09 18.17 -51.67
CA MET A 1 65.73 19.56 -51.29
C MET A 1 64.22 19.69 -51.45
N SER A 2 63.47 19.27 -50.43
CA SER A 2 62.77 20.11 -49.44
C SER A 2 61.51 20.78 -50.01
N ALA A 3 60.39 20.08 -49.85
CA ALA A 3 59.03 20.53 -50.10
C ALA A 3 58.53 21.37 -48.92
N ARG A 4 57.94 22.53 -49.19
CA ARG A 4 57.24 23.37 -48.19
C ARG A 4 55.74 23.14 -48.33
N SER A 5 55.17 22.31 -47.46
CA SER A 5 53.73 22.20 -47.23
C SER A 5 53.26 23.35 -46.34
N ALA A 6 52.34 24.17 -46.86
CA ALA A 6 51.66 25.20 -46.10
C ALA A 6 50.50 24.60 -45.31
N VAL A 7 50.61 24.67 -43.98
CA VAL A 7 49.57 24.31 -43.02
C VAL A 7 48.50 25.41 -43.02
N ARG A 8 47.26 25.08 -43.42
CA ARG A 8 46.09 25.95 -43.17
C ARG A 8 45.35 25.43 -41.94
N ALA A 9 45.33 26.27 -40.92
CA ALA A 9 44.62 26.09 -39.67
C ALA A 9 43.09 26.03 -39.90
N ALA A 10 42.49 24.89 -39.59
CA ALA A 10 41.04 24.78 -39.43
C ALA A 10 40.68 25.29 -38.03
N ARG A 11 39.87 26.36 -37.97
CA ARG A 11 39.31 26.92 -36.75
C ARG A 11 38.30 25.94 -36.17
N LEU A 12 38.59 25.39 -34.99
CA LEU A 12 37.63 24.69 -34.15
C LEU A 12 36.70 25.74 -33.53
N LEU A 13 35.43 25.74 -33.95
CA LEU A 13 34.35 26.42 -33.24
C LEU A 13 34.04 25.62 -31.96
N PRO A 14 33.98 26.25 -30.78
CA PRO A 14 33.50 25.58 -29.58
C PRO A 14 31.98 25.41 -29.72
N THR A 15 31.56 24.16 -29.89
CA THR A 15 30.15 23.76 -29.73
C THR A 15 29.73 24.12 -28.31
N ALA A 16 28.89 25.15 -28.18
CA ALA A 16 28.29 25.52 -26.91
C ALA A 16 27.45 24.33 -26.41
N ILE A 17 27.90 23.72 -25.31
CA ILE A 17 27.15 22.71 -24.58
C ILE A 17 25.97 23.45 -23.95
N LEU A 18 24.78 23.30 -24.55
CA LEU A 18 23.52 23.65 -23.92
C LEU A 18 23.32 22.68 -22.75
N VAL A 19 23.70 23.13 -21.55
CA VAL A 19 23.29 22.48 -20.31
C VAL A 19 21.79 22.69 -20.21
N ALA A 20 21.03 21.71 -20.65
CA ALA A 20 19.62 21.61 -20.33
C ALA A 20 19.51 21.45 -18.82
N THR A 21 19.32 22.56 -18.11
CA THR A 21 18.76 22.55 -16.76
C THR A 21 17.39 21.93 -16.87
N GLY A 22 17.32 20.62 -16.64
CA GLY A 22 16.06 19.93 -16.39
C GLY A 22 15.42 20.61 -15.18
N LEU A 23 14.38 21.40 -15.42
CA LEU A 23 13.42 21.71 -14.38
C LEU A 23 12.88 20.36 -13.91
N LEU A 24 13.33 19.90 -12.75
CA LEU A 24 12.57 18.96 -11.94
C LEU A 24 11.28 19.70 -11.60
N ALA A 25 10.24 19.48 -12.41
CA ALA A 25 8.89 19.75 -11.98
C ALA A 25 8.68 18.87 -10.76
N GLN A 26 8.90 19.44 -9.57
CA GLN A 26 8.40 18.86 -8.33
C GLN A 26 6.88 18.93 -8.46
N THR A 27 6.31 17.86 -9.03
CA THR A 27 4.87 17.63 -9.00
C THR A 27 4.53 17.49 -7.54
N THR A 28 4.13 18.61 -6.95
CA THR A 28 3.49 18.65 -5.65
C THR A 28 2.24 17.81 -5.82
N ASN A 29 2.26 16.62 -5.23
CA ASN A 29 1.10 15.73 -5.15
C ASN A 29 0.01 16.51 -4.42
N VAL A 30 -0.89 17.10 -5.20
CA VAL A 30 -2.06 17.79 -4.66
C VAL A 30 -2.91 16.73 -3.99
N LEU A 31 -2.83 16.70 -2.66
CA LEU A 31 -3.73 15.97 -1.78
C LEU A 31 -5.09 16.67 -1.88
N ASP A 32 -5.85 16.32 -2.92
CA ASP A 32 -7.26 16.69 -3.00
C ASP A 32 -7.99 15.98 -1.87
N THR A 33 -8.78 16.72 -1.10
CA THR A 33 -9.39 16.22 0.14
C THR A 33 -10.75 15.60 -0.08
N GLU A 34 -11.34 15.72 -1.27
CA GLU A 34 -12.65 15.16 -1.59
C GLU A 34 -12.66 14.53 -3.00
N ILE A 35 -13.24 13.35 -3.14
CA ILE A 35 -13.51 12.74 -4.45
C ILE A 35 -14.97 12.33 -4.56
N GLU A 36 -15.52 12.38 -5.78
CA GLU A 36 -16.72 11.63 -6.13
C GLU A 36 -16.35 10.13 -6.13
N HIS A 37 -16.70 9.43 -5.05
CA HIS A 37 -16.48 7.99 -5.00
C HIS A 37 -17.38 7.33 -6.05
N PRO A 38 -16.87 6.43 -6.91
CA PRO A 38 -17.69 5.83 -7.96
C PRO A 38 -18.87 5.00 -7.42
N GLY A 39 -18.85 4.65 -6.13
CA GLY A 39 -19.96 4.00 -5.41
C GLY A 39 -20.91 4.92 -4.64
N THR A 40 -20.67 6.24 -4.55
CA THR A 40 -21.53 7.18 -3.81
C THR A 40 -21.82 8.45 -4.62
N ILE A 41 -22.98 9.09 -4.36
CA ILE A 41 -23.34 10.36 -5.01
C ILE A 41 -22.69 11.54 -4.28
N GLU A 42 -22.35 11.38 -3.00
CA GLU A 42 -21.75 12.42 -2.18
C GLU A 42 -20.22 12.36 -2.22
N PRO A 43 -19.54 13.53 -2.25
CA PRO A 43 -18.09 13.59 -2.11
C PRO A 43 -17.66 13.05 -0.76
N VAL A 44 -16.59 12.26 -0.75
CA VAL A 44 -16.04 11.64 0.46
C VAL A 44 -14.63 12.14 0.73
N PRO A 45 -14.24 12.31 2.01
CA PRO A 45 -12.86 12.63 2.35
C PRO A 45 -11.89 11.60 1.80
N ALA A 46 -10.94 12.06 1.01
CA ALA A 46 -9.94 11.23 0.38
C ALA A 46 -8.57 11.89 0.38
N LEU A 47 -7.54 11.08 0.17
CA LEU A 47 -6.22 11.54 -0.18
C LEU A 47 -5.90 11.00 -1.55
N VAL A 48 -5.54 11.87 -2.49
CA VAL A 48 -5.25 11.47 -3.86
C VAL A 48 -3.78 11.67 -4.15
N VAL A 49 -3.12 10.61 -4.64
CA VAL A 49 -1.75 10.66 -5.18
C VAL A 49 -1.83 10.38 -6.67
N THR A 50 -1.25 11.26 -7.48
CA THR A 50 -1.24 11.10 -8.95
C THR A 50 0.19 11.00 -9.44
N ASN A 51 0.52 9.92 -10.14
CA ASN A 51 1.88 9.76 -10.64
C ASN A 51 2.09 10.41 -12.02
N ALA A 52 3.34 10.43 -12.48
CA ALA A 52 3.74 11.06 -13.75
C ALA A 52 3.05 10.44 -14.99
N GLN A 53 2.52 9.22 -14.89
CA GLN A 53 1.79 8.54 -15.96
C GLN A 53 0.30 8.88 -15.95
N GLY A 54 -0.18 9.65 -14.96
CA GLY A 54 -1.58 10.05 -14.82
C GLY A 54 -2.47 8.99 -14.18
N PHE A 55 -1.90 7.96 -13.55
CA PHE A 55 -2.65 7.06 -12.68
C PHE A 55 -2.93 7.73 -11.34
N ARG A 56 -4.07 7.42 -10.74
CA ARG A 56 -4.45 7.95 -9.42
C ARG A 56 -4.54 6.81 -8.41
N LEU A 57 -3.97 7.03 -7.24
CA LEU A 57 -4.16 6.19 -6.07
C LEU A 57 -4.81 7.06 -4.99
N SER A 58 -6.06 6.73 -4.70
CA SER A 58 -6.88 7.42 -3.72
C SER A 58 -7.01 6.57 -2.46
N PHE A 59 -6.89 7.19 -1.31
CA PHE A 59 -7.18 6.61 0.00
C PHE A 59 -8.51 7.20 0.43
N VAL A 60 -9.49 6.39 0.79
CA VAL A 60 -10.86 6.87 1.09
C VAL A 60 -11.32 6.32 2.41
N ARG A 61 -11.83 7.18 3.30
CA ARG A 61 -12.49 6.71 4.52
C ARG A 61 -13.96 6.39 4.26
N ARG A 62 -14.37 5.17 4.58
CA ARG A 62 -15.76 4.72 4.54
C ARG A 62 -16.51 5.07 5.83
N GLY A 63 -17.84 5.03 5.76
CA GLY A 63 -18.73 5.34 6.89
C GLY A 63 -18.57 4.41 8.11
N ASP A 64 -18.00 3.21 7.92
CA ASP A 64 -17.66 2.27 8.99
C ASP A 64 -16.27 2.52 9.61
N ALA A 65 -15.68 3.68 9.29
CA ALA A 65 -14.34 4.11 9.65
C ALA A 65 -13.19 3.36 8.97
N SER A 66 -13.45 2.32 8.16
CA SER A 66 -12.41 1.66 7.36
C SER A 66 -11.83 2.61 6.32
N VAL A 67 -10.57 2.37 5.92
CA VAL A 67 -9.96 3.04 4.77
C VAL A 67 -9.87 2.02 3.63
N VAL A 68 -10.11 2.47 2.41
CA VAL A 68 -9.92 1.68 1.19
C VAL A 68 -8.97 2.39 0.25
N GLY A 69 -8.22 1.59 -0.51
CA GLY A 69 -7.45 2.07 -1.63
C GLY A 69 -8.29 2.00 -2.89
N LEU A 70 -8.27 3.07 -3.67
CA LEU A 70 -8.92 3.16 -4.97
C LEU A 70 -7.86 3.51 -6.01
N PHE A 71 -7.57 2.56 -6.89
CA PHE A 71 -6.61 2.72 -7.97
C PHE A 71 -7.35 2.97 -9.28
N GLU A 72 -7.15 4.14 -9.88
CA GLU A 72 -7.76 4.55 -11.14
C GLU A 72 -6.75 4.48 -12.28
N LEU A 73 -7.15 3.84 -13.37
CA LEU A 73 -6.39 3.83 -14.62
C LEU A 73 -6.41 5.20 -15.28
N SER A 74 -5.34 5.51 -16.03
CA SER A 74 -5.35 6.65 -16.95
C SER A 74 -6.47 6.48 -18.01
N ARG A 75 -6.79 7.56 -18.72
CA ARG A 75 -7.95 7.71 -19.65
C ARG A 75 -8.18 6.61 -20.70
N ARG A 76 -7.27 5.65 -20.86
CA ARG A 76 -7.44 4.50 -21.75
C ARG A 76 -7.92 3.30 -20.92
N PRO A 77 -9.20 2.88 -21.06
CA PRO A 77 -9.68 1.72 -20.32
C PRO A 77 -8.89 0.49 -20.76
N GLU A 78 -8.21 -0.13 -19.80
CA GLU A 78 -7.63 -1.45 -19.96
C GLU A 78 -8.54 -2.44 -19.26
N LEU A 79 -8.84 -3.58 -19.86
CA LEU A 79 -9.74 -4.55 -19.23
C LEU A 79 -9.00 -5.22 -18.06
N LEU A 80 -9.33 -4.75 -16.85
CA LEU A 80 -8.80 -5.28 -15.60
C LEU A 80 -9.39 -6.66 -15.32
N ASP A 81 -8.56 -7.56 -14.81
CA ASP A 81 -9.00 -8.86 -14.31
C ASP A 81 -10.03 -8.67 -13.19
N ALA A 82 -11.24 -9.21 -13.39
CA ALA A 82 -12.35 -9.09 -12.46
C ALA A 82 -12.14 -9.86 -11.16
N GLU A 83 -11.28 -10.89 -11.15
CA GLU A 83 -11.10 -11.78 -10.02
C GLU A 83 -9.93 -11.37 -9.12
N ARG A 84 -9.07 -10.47 -9.59
CA ARG A 84 -7.82 -10.11 -8.91
C ARG A 84 -7.81 -8.66 -8.47
N GLY A 85 -7.44 -8.44 -7.21
CA GLY A 85 -7.07 -7.12 -6.72
C GLY A 85 -5.70 -6.69 -7.24
N VAL A 86 -5.22 -5.55 -6.75
CA VAL A 86 -3.86 -5.09 -7.03
C VAL A 86 -2.84 -5.87 -6.19
N GLU A 87 -1.60 -5.91 -6.66
CA GLU A 87 -0.46 -6.31 -5.86
C GLU A 87 0.36 -5.07 -5.49
N LEU A 88 0.54 -4.85 -4.18
CA LEU A 88 1.37 -3.78 -3.63
C LEU A 88 2.80 -4.31 -3.47
N VAL A 89 3.76 -3.67 -4.12
CA VAL A 89 5.18 -4.02 -4.07
C VAL A 89 5.92 -2.93 -3.30
N PHE A 90 6.44 -3.31 -2.13
CA PHE A 90 7.10 -2.42 -1.19
C PHE A 90 8.58 -2.19 -1.58
N PRO A 91 9.22 -1.11 -1.09
CA PRO A 91 10.62 -0.82 -1.40
C PRO A 91 11.61 -1.91 -1.00
N ASP A 92 11.27 -2.75 -0.02
CA ASP A 92 12.08 -3.91 0.39
C ASP A 92 11.92 -5.13 -0.54
N GLY A 93 11.10 -5.01 -1.59
CA GLY A 93 10.77 -6.07 -2.54
C GLY A 93 9.69 -7.03 -2.05
N SER A 94 9.17 -6.85 -0.84
CA SER A 94 8.02 -7.63 -0.37
C SER A 94 6.77 -7.28 -1.19
N ARG A 95 5.93 -8.29 -1.43
CA ARG A 95 4.74 -8.17 -2.27
C ARG A 95 3.51 -8.54 -1.46
N ARG A 96 2.43 -7.80 -1.63
CA ARG A 96 1.15 -8.06 -0.98
C ARG A 96 0.02 -8.02 -1.99
N GLN A 97 -0.56 -9.18 -2.25
CA GLN A 97 -1.78 -9.28 -3.04
C GLN A 97 -2.95 -8.79 -2.20
N THR A 98 -3.73 -7.87 -2.76
CA THR A 98 -4.98 -7.39 -2.16
C THR A 98 -6.17 -8.15 -2.73
N ALA A 99 -7.23 -8.26 -1.93
CA ALA A 99 -8.55 -8.64 -2.44
C ALA A 99 -9.16 -7.46 -3.21
N ARG A 100 -9.92 -7.76 -4.26
CA ARG A 100 -10.78 -6.78 -4.93
C ARG A 100 -12.09 -6.67 -4.16
N LEU A 101 -12.43 -5.47 -3.71
CA LEU A 101 -13.71 -5.19 -3.05
C LEU A 101 -14.77 -4.82 -4.09
N ASP A 102 -14.41 -3.91 -5.00
CA ASP A 102 -15.23 -3.46 -6.12
C ASP A 102 -14.32 -2.96 -7.25
N GLY A 103 -14.91 -2.62 -8.39
CA GLY A 103 -14.20 -1.96 -9.47
C GLY A 103 -14.91 -2.08 -10.81
N SER A 104 -14.41 -1.32 -11.78
CA SER A 104 -14.84 -1.42 -13.17
C SER A 104 -13.65 -1.75 -14.08
N ILE A 105 -13.77 -1.44 -15.36
CA ILE A 105 -12.67 -1.49 -16.34
C ILE A 105 -11.66 -0.36 -16.16
N SER A 106 -11.96 0.67 -15.37
CA SER A 106 -11.08 1.85 -15.24
C SER A 106 -10.64 2.13 -13.81
N TRP A 107 -11.11 1.36 -12.83
CA TRP A 107 -10.69 1.51 -11.44
C TRP A 107 -10.89 0.21 -10.66
N LEU A 108 -10.12 0.06 -9.59
CA LEU A 108 -10.15 -1.04 -8.64
C LEU A 108 -10.20 -0.48 -7.22
N GLU A 109 -11.00 -1.09 -6.37
CA GLU A 109 -11.01 -0.80 -4.94
C GLU A 109 -10.57 -2.03 -4.15
N PHE A 110 -9.75 -1.80 -3.13
CA PHE A 110 -9.12 -2.81 -2.30
C PHE A 110 -9.02 -2.34 -0.85
N PRO A 111 -8.97 -3.26 0.12
CA PRO A 111 -8.92 -2.88 1.53
C PRO A 111 -7.59 -2.20 1.86
N LEU A 112 -7.64 -1.13 2.68
CA LEU A 112 -6.47 -0.50 3.28
C LEU A 112 -6.73 -0.25 4.76
N TRP A 113 -6.28 -1.16 5.63
CA TRP A 113 -6.60 -1.08 7.04
C TRP A 113 -6.12 0.23 7.70
N ASP A 114 -7.02 1.01 8.31
CA ASP A 114 -6.70 2.32 8.90
C ASP A 114 -6.02 2.21 10.28
N GLY A 115 -5.86 0.98 10.78
CA GLY A 115 -5.26 0.71 12.07
C GLY A 115 -6.21 0.85 13.26
N ARG A 116 -7.54 0.94 13.04
CA ARG A 116 -8.57 0.80 14.07
C ARG A 116 -9.32 -0.52 13.86
N GLY A 117 -9.66 -1.22 14.94
CA GLY A 117 -10.38 -2.50 14.86
C GLY A 117 -9.49 -3.68 14.51
N ALA A 118 -10.04 -4.69 13.84
CA ALA A 118 -9.28 -5.89 13.52
C ALA A 118 -8.25 -5.63 12.40
N ALA A 119 -6.98 -5.95 12.63
CA ALA A 119 -5.94 -5.89 11.60
C ALA A 119 -6.34 -6.71 10.36
N GLU A 120 -6.61 -6.00 9.26
CA GLU A 120 -6.78 -6.58 7.93
C GLU A 120 -5.52 -6.37 7.09
N ASP A 121 -5.47 -7.06 5.96
CA ASP A 121 -4.37 -7.03 5.02
C ASP A 121 -4.17 -5.60 4.47
N ALA A 122 -2.90 -5.14 4.46
CA ALA A 122 -2.45 -3.82 3.95
C ALA A 122 -2.87 -2.59 4.78
N PRO A 123 -2.23 -2.29 5.92
CA PRO A 123 -2.52 -1.07 6.64
C PRO A 123 -2.06 0.14 5.85
N LEU A 124 -2.91 1.17 5.82
CA LEU A 124 -2.54 2.54 5.44
C LEU A 124 -1.25 2.98 6.14
N ARG A 125 -1.02 2.51 7.38
CA ARG A 125 0.21 2.75 8.14
C ARG A 125 1.48 2.29 7.43
N ASP A 126 1.47 1.10 6.81
CA ASP A 126 2.65 0.60 6.08
C ASP A 126 2.98 1.54 4.90
N LEU A 127 1.95 2.14 4.29
CA LEU A 127 2.10 3.11 3.20
C LEU A 127 2.55 4.49 3.68
N MET A 128 2.14 4.91 4.88
CA MET A 128 2.59 6.17 5.50
C MET A 128 4.08 6.17 5.85
N GLU A 129 4.69 4.99 6.07
CA GLU A 129 6.10 4.87 6.50
C GLU A 129 7.10 4.73 5.33
N ILE A 130 6.62 4.60 4.09
CA ILE A 130 7.46 4.36 2.92
C ILE A 130 7.43 5.56 1.95
N PRO A 131 8.53 5.83 1.24
CA PRO A 131 8.59 6.95 0.29
C PRO A 131 7.86 6.64 -1.02
N THR A 132 7.79 5.37 -1.42
CA THR A 132 7.20 4.94 -2.69
C THR A 132 6.47 3.62 -2.56
N ILE A 133 5.51 3.39 -3.45
CA ILE A 133 4.86 2.09 -3.63
C ILE A 133 4.74 1.77 -5.11
N GLU A 134 5.05 0.54 -5.50
CA GLU A 134 4.68 0.02 -6.81
C GLU A 134 3.33 -0.72 -6.71
N VAL A 135 2.42 -0.39 -7.63
CA VAL A 135 1.10 -1.01 -7.74
C VAL A 135 1.06 -1.80 -9.04
N ALA A 136 0.99 -3.13 -8.93
CA ALA A 136 0.79 -4.02 -10.05
C ALA A 136 -0.69 -4.41 -10.19
N TYR A 137 -1.20 -4.39 -11.43
CA TYR A 137 -2.58 -4.73 -11.76
C TYR A 137 -2.63 -5.72 -12.92
N PHE A 138 -3.64 -6.60 -12.87
CA PHE A 138 -3.78 -7.74 -13.77
C PHE A 138 -4.81 -7.47 -14.86
N LEU A 139 -4.57 -8.00 -16.05
CA LEU A 139 -5.42 -7.80 -17.22
C LEU A 139 -6.23 -9.06 -17.52
N GLU A 140 -7.46 -8.90 -18.02
CA GLU A 140 -8.39 -10.00 -18.34
C GLU A 140 -7.79 -11.02 -19.33
N GLY A 141 -6.97 -10.57 -20.28
CA GLY A 141 -6.27 -11.41 -21.25
C GLY A 141 -5.00 -12.10 -20.72
N GLY A 142 -4.70 -11.96 -19.43
CA GLY A 142 -3.46 -12.40 -18.80
C GLY A 142 -2.35 -11.35 -18.81
N GLY A 143 -1.31 -11.63 -18.02
CA GLY A 143 -0.22 -10.69 -17.76
C GLY A 143 -0.57 -9.66 -16.68
N TYR A 144 0.36 -8.72 -16.47
CA TYR A 144 0.19 -7.62 -15.54
C TYR A 144 0.96 -6.41 -16.02
N LYS A 145 0.57 -5.25 -15.50
CA LYS A 145 1.33 -4.01 -15.61
C LYS A 145 1.57 -3.48 -14.21
N SER A 146 2.55 -2.60 -14.07
CA SER A 146 2.80 -1.93 -12.81
C SER A 146 3.15 -0.46 -13.01
N THR A 147 2.98 0.29 -11.94
CA THR A 147 3.26 1.72 -11.89
C THR A 147 3.68 2.12 -10.49
N VAL A 148 4.47 3.19 -10.38
CA VAL A 148 5.04 3.65 -9.11
C VAL A 148 4.36 4.94 -8.68
N PHE A 149 4.11 5.06 -7.38
CA PHE A 149 3.61 6.26 -6.73
C PHE A 149 4.63 6.76 -5.72
N GLU A 150 4.89 8.07 -5.76
CA GLU A 150 5.62 8.79 -4.72
C GLU A 150 4.64 9.15 -3.60
N LEU A 151 4.94 8.72 -2.38
CA LEU A 151 4.08 8.88 -1.20
C LEU A 151 4.57 9.98 -0.26
N ASP A 152 5.44 10.87 -0.73
CA ASP A 152 5.90 12.03 0.03
C ASP A 152 4.73 12.85 0.58
N GLY A 153 4.74 13.06 1.89
CA GLY A 153 3.69 13.81 2.59
C GLY A 153 2.41 13.02 2.90
N LEU A 154 2.31 11.75 2.47
CA LEU A 154 1.14 10.90 2.77
C LEU A 154 0.91 10.78 4.29
N ALA A 155 1.97 10.60 5.08
CA ALA A 155 1.86 10.46 6.53
C ALA A 155 1.18 11.67 7.19
N ALA A 156 1.72 12.87 6.94
CA ALA A 156 1.16 14.12 7.49
C ALA A 156 -0.28 14.35 7.03
N ALA A 157 -0.57 14.07 5.76
CA ALA A 157 -1.89 14.26 5.19
C ALA A 157 -2.93 13.27 5.72
N ALA A 158 -2.55 12.00 5.87
CA ALA A 158 -3.37 10.96 6.49
C ALA A 158 -3.63 11.22 7.96
N ALA A 159 -2.62 11.69 8.69
CA ALA A 159 -2.78 12.09 10.08
C ALA A 159 -3.82 13.21 10.23
N ALA A 160 -3.73 14.24 9.39
CA ALA A 160 -4.67 15.36 9.38
C ALA A 160 -6.08 14.93 8.95
N THR A 161 -6.20 14.19 7.85
CA THR A 161 -7.50 13.86 7.22
C THR A 161 -8.25 12.80 8.01
N TYR A 162 -7.56 11.78 8.53
CA TYR A 162 -8.19 10.65 9.20
C TYR A 162 -8.11 10.70 10.72
N SER A 163 -7.46 11.74 11.28
CA SER A 163 -7.23 11.88 12.72
C SER A 163 -6.55 10.63 13.30
N ILE A 164 -5.45 10.22 12.65
CA ILE A 164 -4.59 9.12 13.07
C ILE A 164 -3.20 9.64 13.41
N PRO A 165 -2.40 8.93 14.23
CA PRO A 165 -1.01 9.32 14.48
C PRO A 165 -0.19 9.29 13.19
N GLU A 166 0.60 10.34 12.95
CA GLU A 166 1.51 10.44 11.79
C GLU A 166 2.61 9.38 11.83
N THR A 167 3.14 9.10 13.03
CA THR A 167 4.15 8.06 13.27
C THR A 167 3.59 6.96 14.15
N VAL A 168 3.95 5.71 13.87
CA VAL A 168 3.59 4.57 14.70
C VAL A 168 4.66 4.32 15.76
N ALA A 169 4.25 4.25 17.02
CA ALA A 169 5.14 3.85 18.12
C ALA A 169 5.73 2.46 17.85
N PRO A 170 7.02 2.21 18.15
CA PRO A 170 7.66 0.91 17.92
C PRO A 170 6.88 -0.27 18.52
N GLU A 171 6.25 -0.07 19.68
CA GLU A 171 5.45 -1.07 20.38
C GLU A 171 4.19 -1.44 19.58
N ALA A 172 3.50 -0.44 19.02
CA ALA A 172 2.34 -0.67 18.17
C ALA A 172 2.71 -1.38 16.86
N ARG A 173 3.90 -1.09 16.30
CA ARG A 173 4.43 -1.83 15.14
C ARG A 173 4.68 -3.30 15.46
N ARG A 174 5.31 -3.59 16.60
CA ARG A 174 5.52 -4.97 17.05
C ARG A 174 4.20 -5.69 17.28
N ALA A 175 3.25 -5.04 17.94
CA ALA A 175 1.93 -5.61 18.20
C ALA A 175 1.19 -5.99 16.90
N ALA A 176 1.23 -5.12 15.89
CA ALA A 176 0.65 -5.39 14.58
C ALA A 176 1.36 -6.56 13.85
N ALA A 177 2.69 -6.62 13.92
CA ALA A 177 3.46 -7.71 13.30
C ALA A 177 3.16 -9.08 13.94
N VAL A 178 3.14 -9.15 15.27
CA VAL A 178 2.78 -10.37 16.04
C VAL A 178 1.37 -10.83 15.69
N ARG A 179 0.41 -9.89 15.68
CA ARG A 179 -0.97 -10.17 15.31
C ARG A 179 -1.09 -10.73 13.89
N ARG A 180 -0.36 -10.16 12.92
CA ARG A 180 -0.37 -10.64 11.54
C ARG A 180 0.16 -12.06 11.45
N GLN A 181 1.32 -12.32 12.06
CA GLN A 181 1.91 -13.65 12.11
C GLN A 181 0.94 -14.70 12.70
N LEU A 182 0.24 -14.34 13.77
CA LEU A 182 -0.78 -15.19 14.39
C LEU A 182 -1.93 -15.54 13.44
N LEU A 183 -2.43 -14.56 12.69
CA LEU A 183 -3.52 -14.75 11.74
C LEU A 183 -3.07 -15.58 10.53
N ASP A 184 -1.85 -15.38 10.04
CA ASP A 184 -1.27 -16.16 8.93
C ASP A 184 -1.09 -17.63 9.34
N ASP A 185 -0.48 -17.88 10.51
CA ASP A 185 -0.29 -19.23 11.06
C ASP A 185 -1.62 -19.94 11.29
N ALA A 186 -2.62 -19.21 11.77
CA ALA A 186 -3.97 -19.73 11.94
C ALA A 186 -4.69 -19.98 10.62
N ALA A 187 -4.53 -19.12 9.62
CA ALA A 187 -5.14 -19.32 8.31
C ALA A 187 -4.67 -20.64 7.68
N VAL A 188 -3.38 -20.95 7.82
CA VAL A 188 -2.81 -22.25 7.40
C VAL A 188 -3.44 -23.40 8.21
N ARG A 189 -3.42 -23.33 9.54
CA ARG A 189 -3.93 -24.42 10.41
C ARG A 189 -5.44 -24.65 10.26
N CYS A 190 -6.23 -23.58 10.29
CA CYS A 190 -7.68 -23.65 10.17
C CYS A 190 -8.12 -24.09 8.76
N SER A 191 -7.26 -23.98 7.73
CA SER A 191 -7.59 -24.41 6.36
C SER A 191 -7.83 -25.91 6.22
N GLU A 192 -7.25 -26.71 7.11
CA GLU A 192 -7.41 -28.18 7.13
C GLU A 192 -8.77 -28.61 7.72
N LEU A 193 -9.49 -27.69 8.36
CA LEU A 193 -10.76 -27.95 9.02
C LEU A 193 -11.95 -27.85 8.05
N LYS A 194 -13.04 -28.55 8.39
CA LYS A 194 -14.33 -28.40 7.70
C LYS A 194 -14.85 -26.96 7.86
N ARG A 195 -15.52 -26.43 6.83
CA ARG A 195 -16.01 -25.03 6.75
C ARG A 195 -16.48 -24.43 8.07
N ARG A 196 -17.45 -25.04 8.75
CA ARG A 196 -17.98 -24.53 10.03
C ARG A 196 -16.91 -24.44 11.13
N ARG A 197 -16.07 -25.48 11.28
CA ARG A 197 -14.97 -25.48 12.25
C ARG A 197 -13.85 -24.52 11.85
N ARG A 198 -13.64 -24.32 10.55
CA ARG A 198 -12.70 -23.31 10.03
C ARG A 198 -13.16 -21.90 10.41
N GLU A 199 -14.44 -21.59 10.26
CA GLU A 199 -15.02 -20.29 10.66
C GLU A 199 -14.87 -20.09 12.19
N GLU A 200 -15.25 -21.09 13.00
CA GLU A 200 -15.08 -21.07 14.46
C GLU A 200 -13.59 -20.90 14.88
N CYS A 201 -12.68 -21.61 14.21
CA CYS A 201 -11.22 -21.52 14.43
C CYS A 201 -10.67 -20.12 14.11
N LEU A 202 -11.03 -19.55 12.96
CA LEU A 202 -10.59 -18.20 12.58
C LEU A 202 -11.13 -17.12 13.53
N GLU A 203 -12.37 -17.26 14.00
CA GLU A 203 -12.96 -16.34 14.96
C GLU A 203 -12.25 -16.39 16.33
N ALA A 204 -11.96 -17.58 16.83
CA ALA A 204 -11.19 -17.77 18.07
C ALA A 204 -9.81 -17.12 17.98
N VAL A 205 -9.09 -17.33 16.87
CA VAL A 205 -7.77 -16.72 16.65
C VAL A 205 -7.88 -15.20 16.55
N ARG A 206 -8.87 -14.66 15.82
CA ARG A 206 -9.07 -13.20 15.73
C ARG A 206 -9.28 -12.56 17.10
N SER A 207 -10.09 -13.20 17.95
CA SER A 207 -10.32 -12.76 19.33
C SER A 207 -9.03 -12.76 20.14
N CYS A 208 -8.25 -13.85 20.05
CA CYS A 208 -6.94 -13.92 20.70
C CYS A 208 -5.99 -12.81 20.21
N ALA A 209 -5.84 -12.67 18.89
CA ALA A 209 -4.85 -11.76 18.33
C ALA A 209 -5.13 -10.30 18.72
N ALA A 210 -6.41 -9.94 18.87
CA ALA A 210 -6.82 -8.64 19.43
C ALA A 210 -6.44 -8.48 20.91
N ALA A 211 -6.56 -9.55 21.72
CA ALA A 211 -6.15 -9.53 23.13
C ALA A 211 -4.62 -9.42 23.27
N ALA A 212 -3.85 -10.14 22.44
CA ALA A 212 -2.39 -10.06 22.40
C ALA A 212 -1.91 -8.67 21.99
N GLU A 213 -2.53 -8.07 20.98
CA GLU A 213 -2.24 -6.69 20.55
C GLU A 213 -2.48 -5.68 21.69
N SER A 214 -3.61 -5.81 22.39
CA SER A 214 -3.95 -4.94 23.52
C SER A 214 -2.94 -5.04 24.67
N ALA A 215 -2.46 -6.25 24.97
CA ALA A 215 -1.45 -6.48 26.00
C ALA A 215 -0.10 -5.85 25.65
N LEU A 216 0.31 -5.93 24.38
CA LEU A 216 1.56 -5.34 23.89
C LEU A 216 1.49 -3.80 23.88
N GLN A 217 0.35 -3.22 23.53
CA GLN A 217 0.14 -1.77 23.58
C GLN A 217 0.11 -1.21 25.02
N GLY A 218 -0.27 -2.02 26.01
CA GLY A 218 -0.28 -1.65 27.43
C GLY A 218 1.09 -1.65 28.12
N GLY A 219 2.18 -1.96 27.42
CA GLY A 219 3.53 -1.99 28.00
C GLY A 219 3.81 -3.17 28.93
N ALA A 220 3.06 -4.28 28.80
CA ALA A 220 3.36 -5.50 29.53
C ALA A 220 4.72 -6.09 29.10
N ALA A 221 5.56 -6.46 30.06
CA ALA A 221 6.97 -6.82 29.83
C ALA A 221 7.15 -8.10 28.97
N ALA A 222 7.74 -7.90 27.78
CA ALA A 222 8.66 -8.70 26.94
C ALA A 222 8.68 -10.25 26.88
N ASP A 223 7.97 -11.00 27.73
CA ASP A 223 7.76 -12.46 27.57
C ASP A 223 6.31 -12.93 27.25
N PRO A 224 5.35 -12.06 26.81
CA PRO A 224 4.01 -12.51 26.45
C PRO A 224 3.92 -13.05 25.02
N GLU A 225 4.92 -12.79 24.16
CA GLU A 225 4.90 -13.19 22.75
C GLU A 225 4.77 -14.71 22.61
N GLN A 226 5.56 -15.50 23.32
CA GLN A 226 5.45 -16.97 23.22
C GLN A 226 4.30 -17.53 24.06
N GLY A 227 3.98 -16.93 25.22
CA GLY A 227 2.91 -17.40 26.10
C GLY A 227 1.52 -17.23 25.49
N ALA A 228 1.20 -16.01 25.03
CA ALA A 228 -0.09 -15.69 24.43
C ALA A 228 -0.26 -16.40 23.08
N LEU A 229 0.79 -16.48 22.24
CA LEU A 229 0.73 -17.27 21.00
C LEU A 229 0.43 -18.74 21.29
N ARG A 230 1.10 -19.31 22.29
CA ARG A 230 1.00 -20.74 22.60
C ARG A 230 -0.36 -21.09 23.20
N GLU A 231 -0.87 -20.29 24.14
CA GLU A 231 -2.22 -20.46 24.72
C GLU A 231 -3.29 -20.41 23.62
N CYS A 232 -3.24 -19.41 22.76
CA CYS A 232 -4.24 -19.24 21.71
C CYS A 232 -4.22 -20.35 20.66
N LEU A 233 -3.05 -20.84 20.30
CA LEU A 233 -2.92 -21.96 19.37
C LEU A 233 -3.31 -23.30 20.01
N THR A 234 -3.21 -23.47 21.33
CA THR A 234 -3.69 -24.67 22.02
C THR A 234 -5.20 -24.72 22.19
N GLU A 235 -5.87 -23.59 22.43
CA GLU A 235 -7.33 -23.56 22.59
C GLU A 235 -8.08 -23.72 21.25
N SER A 236 -7.46 -23.30 20.14
CA SER A 236 -8.07 -23.33 18.81
C SER A 236 -7.92 -24.67 18.06
N GLY A 237 -7.09 -25.58 18.57
CA GLY A 237 -6.75 -26.86 17.92
C GLY A 237 -7.37 -28.12 18.55
N GLY A 238 -8.24 -27.95 19.56
CA GLY A 238 -8.96 -29.03 20.26
C GLY A 238 -10.23 -29.50 19.58
#